data_AF-G9KBF5-F1
#
_entry.id   AF-G9KBF5-F1
#
_cell.length_a   1.000
_cell.length_b   1.000
_cell.length_c   1.000
_cell.angle_alpha   90.00
_cell.angle_beta   90.00
_cell.angle_gamma   90.00
#
_symmetry.space_group_name_H-M   'P 1'
#
loop_
_entity.id
_entity.type
_entity.pdbx_description
1 polymer ?
#
loop_
_entity_poly.entity_id
_entity_poly.type
_entity_poly.pdbx_seq_one_letter_code
_entity_poly.pdbx_strand_id
1 'polypeptide(L)'
;ALRVLGRGSPGGPPAPLLLQVRGRKTRYDPPAKSKVGRVTTPPAVDPVEFFLLTERYRLYRQTVRALRLEFVSEVRKKVHEARVGVLAERKALQDATEHRDLMAWNQAENQRLLELRLARLRQEAREQEQRQAEEKARRALEAQAWAQLKEQEVLQLQEEAKNFIT
;
A
#
# COMPACT_ATOMS: atom_id res chain seq x y z
N ALA A 1 -3.93 27.72 37.85
CA ALA A 1 -3.62 28.61 36.71
C ALA A 1 -2.25 28.23 36.15
N LEU A 2 -2.08 28.30 34.82
CA LEU A 2 -0.88 27.97 33.99
C LEU A 2 -0.66 26.46 33.74
N ARG A 3 -1.30 25.81 32.75
CA ARG A 3 -1.20 25.89 31.26
C ARG A 3 0.16 25.50 30.65
N VAL A 4 0.11 24.39 29.91
CA VAL A 4 0.79 24.11 28.61
C VAL A 4 2.26 23.69 28.68
N LEU A 5 2.50 22.38 28.77
CA LEU A 5 3.71 21.76 28.24
C LEU A 5 3.53 21.60 26.72
N GLY A 6 4.48 22.14 25.96
CA GLY A 6 4.44 22.24 24.51
C GLY A 6 4.18 20.90 23.82
N ARG A 7 3.23 20.91 22.88
CA ARG A 7 3.14 19.87 21.85
C ARG A 7 4.43 19.92 21.03
N GLY A 8 5.27 18.91 21.17
CA GLY A 8 6.35 18.65 20.24
C GLY A 8 5.81 18.45 18.82
N SER A 9 6.62 18.82 17.83
CA SER A 9 6.31 18.67 16.40
C SER A 9 5.86 17.24 16.05
N PRO A 10 4.77 17.05 15.29
CA PRO A 10 4.29 15.73 14.90
C PRO A 10 5.22 15.16 13.82
N GLY A 11 6.22 14.37 14.22
CA GLY A 11 7.12 13.71 13.26
C GLY A 11 8.53 13.42 13.78
N GLY A 12 8.89 13.87 14.99
CA GLY A 12 10.11 13.40 15.65
C GLY A 12 9.94 11.97 16.19
N PRO A 13 10.99 11.13 16.20
CA PRO A 13 10.93 9.86 16.92
C PRO A 13 10.53 10.13 18.38
N PRO A 14 9.69 9.29 19.01
CA PRO A 14 9.31 9.45 20.40
C PRO A 14 10.60 9.54 21.24
N ALA A 15 10.66 10.54 22.13
CA ALA A 15 11.79 10.67 23.06
C ALA A 15 11.98 9.31 23.74
N PRO A 16 13.19 8.73 23.74
CA PRO A 16 13.40 7.41 24.32
C PRO A 16 12.92 7.46 25.77
N LEU A 17 11.95 6.62 26.10
CA LEU A 17 11.55 6.40 27.49
C LEU A 17 12.83 6.02 28.22
N LEU A 18 13.24 6.87 29.17
CA LEU A 18 14.41 6.62 30.01
C LEU A 18 14.09 5.42 30.91
N LEU A 19 14.27 4.21 30.35
CA LEU A 19 14.21 2.97 31.09
C LEU A 19 15.22 3.10 32.22
N GLN A 20 14.73 2.96 33.45
CA GLN A 20 15.60 2.98 34.61
C GLN A 20 16.58 1.81 34.48
N VAL A 21 17.85 2.13 34.29
CA VAL A 21 18.92 1.12 34.27
C VAL A 21 18.99 0.55 35.68
N ARG A 22 18.64 -0.74 35.82
CA ARG A 22 18.65 -1.47 37.10
C ARG A 22 20.00 -1.25 37.80
N GLY A 23 19.96 -0.70 39.01
CA GLY A 23 21.15 -0.45 39.84
C GLY A 23 21.73 0.98 39.80
N ARG A 24 21.16 1.91 39.03
CA ARG A 24 21.47 3.35 39.17
C ARG A 24 20.45 4.05 40.07
N LYS A 25 20.90 5.04 40.83
CA LYS A 25 20.03 5.87 41.66
C LYS A 25 19.06 6.68 40.80
N THR A 26 17.83 6.75 41.24
CA THR A 26 16.77 7.60 40.70
C THR A 26 16.84 9.00 41.31
N ARG A 27 16.00 9.92 40.80
CA ARG A 27 15.91 11.30 41.31
C ARG A 27 15.40 11.37 42.76
N TYR A 28 14.57 10.41 43.18
CA TYR A 28 13.95 10.41 44.51
C TYR A 28 14.79 9.65 45.55
N ASP A 29 15.83 8.94 45.11
CA ASP A 29 16.70 8.20 46.01
C ASP A 29 17.61 9.16 46.80
N PRO A 30 17.72 9.00 48.12
CA PRO A 30 18.59 9.86 48.90
C PRO A 30 20.08 9.66 48.54
N PRO A 31 20.89 10.73 48.62
CA PRO A 31 22.33 10.60 48.54
C PRO A 31 22.86 9.77 49.72
N ALA A 32 23.98 9.08 49.51
CA ALA A 32 24.60 8.32 50.60
C ALA A 32 25.15 9.30 51.65
N LYS A 33 25.02 8.98 52.95
CA LYS A 33 25.53 9.82 54.05
C LYS A 33 27.00 10.22 53.88
N SER A 34 27.84 9.30 53.38
CA SER A 34 29.26 9.54 53.09
C SER A 34 29.55 10.49 51.91
N LYS A 35 28.54 10.81 51.10
CA LYS A 35 28.66 11.71 49.94
C LYS A 35 27.97 13.06 50.13
N VAL A 36 27.14 13.23 51.18
CA VAL A 36 26.39 14.47 51.44
C VAL A 36 27.31 15.68 51.60
N GLY A 37 28.44 15.53 52.30
CA GLY A 37 29.43 16.60 52.48
C GLY A 37 30.65 16.52 51.54
N ARG A 38 30.67 15.58 50.60
CA ARG A 38 31.84 15.39 49.73
C ARG A 38 31.77 16.33 48.53
N VAL A 39 32.61 17.36 48.56
CA VAL A 39 32.88 18.22 47.39
C VAL A 39 34.02 17.64 46.57
N THR A 40 33.94 17.72 45.24
CA THR A 40 35.02 17.28 44.35
C THR A 40 36.13 18.34 44.36
N THR A 41 37.30 18.00 44.90
CA THR A 41 38.48 18.86 44.87
C THR A 41 39.13 18.81 43.48
N PRO A 42 39.36 19.95 42.81
CA PRO A 42 40.09 19.97 41.55
C PRO A 42 41.53 19.45 41.71
N PRO A 43 42.07 18.74 40.71
CA PRO A 43 43.47 18.33 40.72
C PRO A 43 44.41 19.54 40.55
N ALA A 44 45.67 19.39 40.97
CA ALA A 44 46.72 20.36 40.66
C ALA A 44 46.96 20.43 39.14
N VAL A 45 47.29 21.62 38.63
CA VAL A 45 47.46 21.87 37.19
C VAL A 45 48.80 22.56 36.95
N ASP A 46 49.61 22.00 36.04
CA ASP A 46 50.80 22.67 35.52
C ASP A 46 50.39 23.71 34.47
N PRO A 47 50.71 25.01 34.65
CA PRO A 47 50.34 26.06 33.71
C PRO A 47 50.93 25.86 32.30
N VAL A 48 52.13 25.29 32.17
CA VAL A 48 52.79 25.11 30.86
C VAL A 48 52.10 24.00 30.07
N GLU A 49 51.91 22.84 30.71
CA GLU A 49 51.20 21.72 30.09
C GLU A 49 49.76 22.12 29.72
N PHE A 50 49.07 22.80 30.64
CA PHE A 50 47.69 23.23 30.43
C PHE A 50 47.55 24.16 29.21
N PHE A 51 48.48 25.09 29.03
CA PHE A 51 48.49 25.98 27.86
C PHE A 51 48.70 25.21 26.56
N LEU A 52 49.72 24.34 26.50
CA LEU A 52 50.01 23.53 25.32
C LEU A 52 48.84 22.61 24.95
N LEU A 53 48.23 21.98 25.96
CA LEU A 53 47.07 21.12 25.77
C LEU A 53 45.89 21.93 25.25
N THR A 54 45.62 23.10 25.82
CA THR A 54 44.54 23.99 25.38
C THR A 54 44.67 24.36 23.91
N GLU A 55 45.86 24.77 23.46
CA GLU A 55 46.09 25.12 22.06
C GLU A 55 46.00 23.88 21.12
N ARG A 56 46.55 22.74 21.53
CA ARG A 56 46.40 21.49 20.76
C ARG A 56 44.94 21.09 20.59
N TYR A 57 44.14 21.18 21.66
CA TYR A 57 42.71 20.91 21.59
C TYR A 57 41.95 21.93 20.74
N ARG A 58 42.33 23.21 20.78
CA ARG A 58 41.77 24.26 19.92
C ARG A 58 41.99 23.91 18.45
N LEU A 59 43.23 23.64 18.05
CA LEU A 59 43.59 23.30 16.67
C LEU A 59 42.93 21.99 16.23
N TYR A 60 42.98 20.95 17.07
CA TYR A 60 42.32 19.68 16.78
C TYR A 60 40.81 19.84 16.55
N ARG A 61 40.12 20.56 17.44
CA ARG A 61 38.67 20.80 17.32
C ARG A 61 38.34 21.62 16.09
N GLN A 62 39.19 22.58 15.72
CA GLN A 62 39.02 23.35 14.49
C GLN A 62 39.08 22.42 13.26
N THR A 63 40.11 21.57 13.17
CA THR A 63 40.27 20.62 12.06
C THR A 63 39.12 19.62 12.00
N VAL A 64 38.75 19.01 13.12
CA VAL A 64 37.64 18.05 13.16
C VAL A 64 36.29 18.71 12.84
N ARG A 65 36.10 19.97 13.24
CA ARG A 65 34.90 20.74 12.86
C ARG A 65 34.85 21.00 11.36
N ALA A 66 35.99 21.33 10.73
CA ALA A 66 36.06 21.48 9.28
C ALA A 66 35.72 20.17 8.57
N LEU A 67 36.33 19.04 8.97
CA LEU A 67 36.01 17.72 8.43
C LEU A 67 34.53 17.35 8.59
N ARG A 68 33.91 17.69 9.72
CA ARG A 68 32.47 17.47 9.93
C ARG A 68 31.63 18.24 8.91
N LEU A 69 32.00 19.48 8.58
CA LEU A 69 31.28 20.26 7.58
C LEU A 69 31.41 19.67 6.19
N GLU A 70 32.59 19.16 5.83
CA GLU A 70 32.79 18.43 4.57
C GLU A 70 31.86 17.22 4.49
N PHE A 71 31.84 16.37 5.51
CA PHE A 71 30.95 15.20 5.53
C PHE A 71 29.46 15.58 5.49
N VAL A 72 29.07 16.63 6.20
CA VAL A 72 27.68 17.14 6.13
C VAL A 72 27.35 17.62 4.71
N SER A 73 28.30 18.28 4.02
CA SER A 73 28.11 18.71 2.65
C SER A 73 27.97 17.53 1.68
N GLU A 74 28.78 16.48 1.85
CA GLU A 74 28.72 15.27 1.03
C GLU A 74 27.39 14.54 1.20
N VAL A 75 26.92 14.38 2.45
CA VAL A 75 25.62 13.76 2.72
C VAL A 75 24.50 14.56 2.07
N ARG A 76 24.55 15.90 2.16
CA ARG A 76 23.57 16.77 1.49
C ARG A 76 23.61 16.63 -0.04
N LYS A 77 24.80 16.59 -0.64
CA LYS A 77 24.97 16.37 -2.09
C LYS A 77 24.38 15.03 -2.52
N LYS A 78 24.72 13.94 -1.81
CA LYS A 78 24.19 12.59 -2.10
C LYS A 78 22.67 12.53 -1.99
N VAL A 79 22.07 13.16 -0.98
CA VAL A 79 20.61 13.23 -0.84
C VAL A 79 19.98 14.04 -1.98
N HIS A 80 20.61 15.13 -2.41
CA HIS A 80 20.12 15.92 -3.52
C HIS A 80 20.21 15.16 -4.85
N GLU A 81 21.35 14.52 -5.13
CA GLU A 81 21.57 13.67 -6.31
C GLU A 81 20.62 12.47 -6.34
N ALA A 82 20.32 11.87 -5.19
CA ALA A 82 19.35 10.78 -5.14
C ALA A 82 17.91 11.24 -5.46
N ARG A 83 17.56 12.48 -5.13
CA ARG A 83 16.21 13.02 -5.33
C ARG A 83 16.01 13.66 -6.70
N VAL A 84 16.99 14.45 -7.14
CA VAL A 84 16.91 15.34 -8.32
C VAL A 84 18.19 15.22 -9.16
N GLY A 85 18.93 14.11 -9.01
CA GLY A 85 20.10 13.87 -9.85
C GLY A 85 19.70 13.54 -11.27
N VAL A 86 20.53 13.96 -12.21
CA VAL A 86 20.33 13.72 -13.66
C VAL A 86 20.09 12.25 -13.96
N LEU A 87 20.79 11.33 -13.28
CA LEU A 87 20.59 9.90 -13.46
C LEU A 87 19.23 9.43 -12.93
N ALA A 88 18.78 9.96 -11.79
CA ALA A 88 17.48 9.65 -11.22
C ALA A 88 16.35 10.14 -12.13
N GLU A 89 16.45 11.35 -12.67
CA GLU A 89 15.47 11.90 -13.61
C GLU A 89 15.44 11.12 -14.93
N ARG A 90 16.61 10.79 -15.50
CA ARG A 90 16.70 9.98 -16.73
C ARG A 90 16.07 8.60 -16.54
N LYS A 91 16.36 7.95 -15.41
CA LYS A 91 15.75 6.66 -15.04
C LYS A 91 14.24 6.79 -14.92
N ALA A 92 13.75 7.79 -14.17
CA ALA A 92 12.31 8.02 -14.02
C ALA A 92 11.60 8.26 -15.36
N LEU A 93 12.24 8.97 -16.30
CA LEU A 93 11.71 9.16 -17.65
C LEU A 93 11.70 7.85 -18.44
N GLN A 94 12.79 7.07 -18.38
CA GLN A 94 12.88 5.75 -19.03
C GLN A 94 11.79 4.80 -18.51
N ASP A 95 11.66 4.67 -17.18
CA ASP A 95 10.65 3.83 -16.55
C ASP A 95 9.22 4.29 -16.94
N ALA A 96 8.98 5.60 -17.02
CA ALA A 96 7.70 6.15 -17.46
C ALA A 96 7.41 5.85 -18.94
N THR A 97 8.42 5.89 -19.81
CA THR A 97 8.27 5.51 -21.23
C THR A 97 8.02 4.02 -21.38
N GLU A 98 8.79 3.17 -20.70
CA GLU A 98 8.60 1.72 -20.71
C GLU A 98 7.20 1.34 -20.20
N HIS A 99 6.73 1.99 -19.14
CA HIS A 99 5.37 1.79 -18.65
C HIS A 99 4.33 2.15 -19.71
N ARG A 100 4.47 3.28 -20.41
CA ARG A 100 3.54 3.67 -21.49
C ARG A 100 3.54 2.65 -22.63
N ASP A 101 4.72 2.15 -23.01
CA ASP A 101 4.85 1.16 -24.07
C ASP A 101 4.18 -0.17 -23.68
N LEU A 102 4.36 -0.60 -22.42
CA LEU A 102 3.69 -1.78 -21.89
C LEU A 102 2.16 -1.60 -21.81
N MET A 103 1.68 -0.42 -21.44
CA MET A 103 0.24 -0.12 -21.45
C MET A 103 -0.33 -0.12 -22.87
N ALA A 104 0.39 0.43 -23.85
CA ALA A 104 -0.02 0.39 -25.25
C ALA A 104 -0.06 -1.04 -25.78
N TRP A 105 0.94 -1.86 -25.45
CA TRP A 105 0.95 -3.28 -25.80
C TRP A 105 -0.22 -4.04 -25.17
N ASN A 106 -0.51 -3.79 -23.89
CA ASN A 106 -1.65 -4.42 -23.20
C ASN A 106 -2.99 -4.04 -23.86
N GLN A 107 -3.16 -2.78 -24.25
CA GLN A 107 -4.35 -2.33 -24.96
C GLN A 107 -4.50 -3.02 -26.31
N ALA A 108 -3.41 -3.15 -27.09
CA ALA A 108 -3.43 -3.85 -28.37
C ALA A 108 -3.79 -5.33 -28.20
N GLU A 109 -3.25 -6.01 -27.18
CA GLU A 109 -3.58 -7.41 -26.92
C GLU A 109 -5.03 -7.56 -26.43
N ASN A 110 -5.54 -6.65 -25.61
CA ASN A 110 -6.94 -6.64 -25.19
C ASN A 110 -7.90 -6.44 -26.38
N GLN A 111 -7.55 -5.58 -27.33
CA GLN A 111 -8.32 -5.39 -28.57
C GLN A 111 -8.34 -6.67 -29.40
N ARG A 112 -7.18 -7.32 -29.58
CA ARG A 112 -7.09 -8.62 -30.26
C ARG A 112 -8.00 -9.67 -29.59
N LEU A 113 -7.96 -9.77 -28.27
CA LEU A 113 -8.79 -10.72 -27.51
C LEU A 113 -10.30 -10.37 -27.58
N LEU A 114 -10.64 -9.09 -27.65
CA LEU A 114 -12.02 -8.63 -27.82
C LEU A 114 -12.59 -9.12 -29.15
N GLU A 115 -11.84 -8.97 -30.25
CA GLU A 115 -12.28 -9.45 -31.57
C GLU A 115 -12.53 -10.96 -31.58
N LEU A 116 -11.63 -11.73 -30.94
CA LEU A 116 -11.82 -13.18 -30.78
C LEU A 116 -13.04 -13.53 -29.93
N ARG A 117 -13.31 -12.76 -28.86
CA ARG A 117 -14.50 -12.92 -28.04
C ARG A 117 -15.77 -12.63 -28.83
N LEU A 118 -15.80 -11.57 -29.61
CA LEU A 118 -16.94 -11.21 -30.45
C LEU A 118 -17.21 -12.28 -31.51
N ALA A 119 -16.17 -12.82 -32.14
CA ALA A 119 -16.31 -13.93 -33.08
C ALA A 119 -16.94 -15.17 -32.41
N ARG A 120 -16.47 -15.53 -31.21
CA ARG A 120 -17.04 -16.64 -30.42
C ARG A 120 -18.50 -16.39 -30.07
N LEU A 121 -18.84 -15.21 -29.55
CA LEU A 121 -20.22 -14.87 -29.17
C LEU A 121 -21.18 -14.91 -30.37
N ARG A 122 -20.74 -14.50 -31.56
CA ARG A 122 -21.55 -14.62 -32.78
C ARG A 122 -21.83 -16.07 -33.13
N GLN A 123 -20.86 -16.96 -32.93
CA GLN A 123 -21.07 -18.39 -33.16
C GLN A 123 -22.03 -18.97 -32.11
N GLU A 124 -21.81 -18.68 -30.83
CA GLU A 124 -22.70 -19.12 -29.74
C GLU A 124 -24.14 -18.62 -29.95
N ALA A 125 -24.34 -17.40 -30.43
CA ALA A 125 -25.68 -16.87 -30.74
C ALA A 125 -26.37 -17.66 -31.85
N ARG A 126 -25.65 -18.01 -32.93
CA ARG A 126 -26.20 -18.86 -34.01
C ARG A 126 -26.58 -20.25 -33.52
N GLU A 127 -25.74 -20.86 -32.69
CA GLU A 127 -26.02 -22.17 -32.10
C GLU A 127 -27.23 -22.09 -31.14
N GLN A 128 -27.38 -21.00 -30.38
CA GLN A 128 -28.55 -20.78 -29.54
C GLN A 128 -29.83 -20.58 -30.36
N GLU A 129 -29.79 -19.82 -31.46
CA GLU A 129 -30.94 -19.65 -32.35
C GLU A 129 -31.41 -21.00 -32.93
N GLN A 130 -30.48 -21.85 -33.34
CA GLN A 130 -30.79 -23.21 -33.81
C GLN A 130 -31.46 -24.04 -32.71
N ARG A 131 -30.89 -24.06 -31.50
CA ARG A 131 -31.49 -24.78 -30.35
C ARG A 131 -32.87 -24.24 -30.01
N GLN A 132 -33.06 -22.91 -30.02
CA GLN A 132 -34.37 -22.30 -29.78
C GLN A 132 -35.39 -22.66 -30.86
N ALA A 133 -34.98 -22.73 -32.12
CA ALA A 133 -35.86 -23.15 -33.21
C ALA A 133 -36.29 -24.62 -33.03
N GLU A 134 -35.36 -25.51 -32.67
CA GLU A 134 -35.66 -26.91 -32.36
C GLU A 134 -36.60 -27.05 -31.15
N GLU A 135 -36.35 -26.30 -30.08
CA GLU A 135 -37.21 -26.28 -28.90
C GLU A 135 -38.61 -25.75 -29.21
N LYS A 136 -38.73 -24.69 -30.02
CA LYS A 136 -40.02 -24.15 -30.47
C LYS A 136 -40.77 -25.17 -31.32
N ALA A 137 -40.09 -25.88 -32.22
CA ALA A 137 -40.70 -26.93 -33.03
C ALA A 137 -41.21 -28.08 -32.15
N ARG A 138 -40.43 -28.53 -31.17
CA ARG A 138 -40.85 -29.57 -30.19
C ARG A 138 -42.07 -29.11 -29.38
N ARG A 139 -42.03 -27.90 -28.83
CA ARG A 139 -43.17 -27.33 -28.08
C ARG A 139 -44.44 -27.20 -28.94
N ALA A 140 -44.30 -26.86 -30.22
CA ALA A 140 -45.45 -26.77 -31.12
C ALA A 140 -46.09 -28.15 -31.35
N LEU A 141 -45.28 -29.20 -31.52
CA LEU A 141 -45.77 -30.58 -31.63
C LEU A 141 -46.46 -31.05 -30.34
N GLU A 142 -45.85 -30.79 -29.18
CA GLU A 142 -46.44 -31.10 -27.88
C GLU A 142 -47.78 -30.36 -27.66
N ALA A 143 -47.84 -29.07 -28.03
CA ALA A 143 -49.07 -28.28 -27.94
C ALA A 143 -50.17 -28.78 -28.87
N GLN A 144 -49.82 -29.20 -30.10
CA GLN A 144 -50.77 -29.80 -31.04
C GLN A 144 -51.32 -31.12 -30.51
N ALA A 145 -50.45 -32.00 -30.01
CA ALA A 145 -50.86 -33.27 -29.41
C ALA A 145 -51.78 -33.04 -28.19
N TRP A 146 -51.45 -32.06 -27.34
CA TRP A 146 -52.28 -31.71 -26.19
C TRP A 146 -53.65 -31.13 -26.61
N ALA A 147 -53.69 -30.28 -27.64
CA ALA A 147 -54.93 -29.72 -28.17
C ALA A 147 -55.85 -30.84 -28.71
N GLN A 148 -55.29 -31.79 -29.49
CA GLN A 148 -56.05 -32.93 -30.01
C GLN A 148 -56.62 -33.81 -28.90
N LEU A 149 -55.83 -34.09 -27.85
CA LEU A 149 -56.32 -34.83 -26.68
C LEU A 149 -57.49 -34.12 -25.99
N LYS A 150 -57.39 -32.80 -25.80
CA LYS A 150 -58.48 -32.01 -25.21
C LYS A 150 -59.71 -31.90 -26.10
N GLU A 151 -59.56 -31.82 -27.42
CA GLU A 151 -60.68 -31.90 -28.35
C GLU A 151 -61.41 -33.25 -28.24
N GLN A 152 -60.66 -34.36 -28.16
CA GLN A 152 -61.25 -35.70 -27.97
C GLN A 152 -61.99 -35.82 -26.63
N GLU A 153 -61.40 -35.32 -25.53
CA GLU A 153 -62.07 -35.28 -24.23
C GLU A 153 -63.39 -34.48 -24.29
N VAL A 154 -63.40 -33.32 -24.95
CA VAL A 154 -64.62 -32.49 -25.10
C VAL A 154 -65.68 -33.20 -25.95
N LEU A 155 -65.29 -33.86 -27.04
CA LEU A 155 -66.21 -34.64 -27.87
C LEU A 155 -66.80 -35.83 -27.10
N GLN A 156 -65.98 -36.54 -26.31
CA GLN A 156 -66.48 -37.60 -25.42
C GLN A 156 -67.48 -37.06 -24.40
N LEU A 157 -67.16 -35.93 -23.74
CA LEU A 157 -68.07 -35.28 -22.80
C LEU A 157 -69.37 -34.80 -23.46
N GLN A 158 -69.32 -34.35 -24.72
CA GLN A 158 -70.54 -34.02 -25.48
C GLN A 158 -71.43 -35.24 -25.74
N GLU A 159 -70.85 -36.38 -26.07
CA GLU A 159 -71.60 -37.62 -26.25
C GLU A 159 -72.18 -38.12 -24.93
N GLU A 160 -71.40 -38.10 -23.85
CA GLU A 160 -71.87 -38.44 -22.50
C GLU A 160 -72.97 -37.50 -22.02
N ALA A 161 -72.91 -36.21 -22.39
CA ALA A 161 -73.89 -35.22 -21.97
C ALA A 161 -75.29 -35.48 -22.50
N LYS A 162 -75.42 -36.17 -23.65
CA LYS A 162 -76.72 -36.59 -24.20
C LYS A 162 -77.45 -37.58 -23.28
N ASN A 163 -76.72 -38.26 -22.39
CA ASN A 163 -77.24 -39.24 -21.45
C ASN A 163 -77.49 -38.67 -20.05
N PHE A 164 -77.23 -37.38 -19.81
CA PHE A 164 -77.57 -36.75 -18.53
C PHE A 164 -79.08 -36.54 -18.41
N ILE A 165 -79.61 -36.76 -17.20
CA ILE A 165 -81.01 -36.50 -16.88
C ILE A 165 -81.20 -34.98 -16.88
N THR A 166 -82.12 -34.48 -17.69
CA THR A 166 -82.43 -33.05 -17.90
C THR A 166 -83.62 -32.61 -17.07
#